data_AF-A0A2G4I099-F1
#
_entry.id   AF-A0A2G4I099-F1
#
_cell.length_a   1.000
_cell.length_b   1.000
_cell.length_c   1.000
_cell.angle_alpha   90.00
_cell.angle_beta   90.00
_cell.angle_gamma   90.00
#
_symmetry.space_group_name_H-M   'P 1'
#
loop_
_entity.id
_entity.type
_entity.pdbx_description
1 polymer ?
#
loop_
_entity_poly.entity_id
_entity_poly.type
_entity_poly.pdbx_seq_one_letter_code
_entity_poly.pdbx_strand_id
1 'polypeptide(L)'
;MKTKKIYLFPIAILILLLPILLITGLDPLFTSDSAAYLLNARELEIPMERPIFYSAFIAGMRELSQCIHTPQLFEILGIQLLLVSLGICLFIRRCFPNMPLFFLVGVFIFMGFLSPLPWFIPQLMPDIF
;
A
#
# COMPACT_ATOMS: atom_id res chain seq x y z
N MET A 1 29.27 7.69 3.44
CA MET A 1 27.85 7.41 3.76
C MET A 1 26.93 8.25 2.86
N LYS A 2 26.35 7.65 1.81
CA LYS A 2 25.41 8.28 0.87
C LYS A 2 23.96 7.95 1.29
N THR A 3 23.48 8.48 2.42
CA THR A 3 22.13 8.20 2.95
C THR A 3 21.02 9.02 2.31
N LYS A 4 21.34 10.12 1.61
CA LYS A 4 20.34 11.06 1.08
C LYS A 4 19.49 10.53 -0.10
N LYS A 5 19.86 9.42 -0.76
CA LYS A 5 19.12 8.89 -1.93
C LYS A 5 18.02 7.89 -1.58
N ILE A 6 17.87 7.51 -0.31
CA ILE A 6 16.91 6.47 0.10
C ILE A 6 15.46 6.95 -0.03
N TYR A 7 15.17 8.24 0.17
CA TYR A 7 13.79 8.76 0.20
C TYR A 7 13.18 9.08 -1.18
N LEU A 8 14.00 9.38 -2.19
CA LEU A 8 13.54 9.59 -3.57
C LEU A 8 13.20 8.27 -4.27
N PHE A 9 13.67 7.15 -3.71
CA PHE A 9 13.59 5.83 -4.34
C PHE A 9 12.21 5.15 -4.20
N PRO A 10 11.51 5.21 -3.05
CA PRO A 10 10.12 4.76 -2.93
C PRO A 10 9.18 5.47 -3.90
N ILE A 11 9.41 6.76 -4.18
CA ILE A 11 8.60 7.53 -5.14
C ILE A 11 8.84 7.02 -6.56
N ALA A 12 10.08 6.74 -6.94
CA ALA A 12 10.39 6.13 -8.24
C ALA A 12 9.79 4.71 -8.38
N ILE A 13 9.77 3.94 -7.29
CA ILE A 13 9.12 2.62 -7.23
C ILE A 13 7.59 2.75 -7.31
N LEU A 14 7.00 3.73 -6.65
CA LEU A 14 5.57 4.04 -6.73
C LEU A 14 5.17 4.27 -8.20
N ILE A 15 5.98 5.04 -8.94
CA ILE A 15 5.79 5.27 -10.38
C ILE A 15 5.92 3.97 -11.18
N LEU A 16 6.87 3.09 -10.82
CA LEU A 16 7.05 1.79 -11.47
C LEU A 16 5.91 0.80 -11.19
N LEU A 17 5.24 0.93 -10.06
CA LEU A 17 4.10 0.09 -9.68
C LEU A 17 2.75 0.68 -10.12
N LEU A 18 2.73 1.93 -10.59
CA LEU A 18 1.54 2.61 -11.10
C LEU A 18 0.95 1.96 -12.38
N PRO A 19 1.75 1.46 -13.34
CA PRO A 19 1.24 0.68 -14.48
C PRO A 19 0.50 -0.59 -14.07
N ILE A 20 0.87 -1.19 -12.94
CA ILE A 20 0.19 -2.38 -12.42
C ILE A 20 -1.20 -2.02 -11.91
N LEU A 21 -1.31 -0.90 -11.20
CA LEU A 21 -2.60 -0.34 -10.80
C LEU A 21 -3.48 0.02 -12.02
N LEU A 22 -2.87 0.48 -13.11
CA LEU A 22 -3.57 0.74 -14.38
C LEU A 22 -4.03 -0.54 -15.07
N ILE A 23 -3.22 -1.62 -15.05
CA ILE A 23 -3.58 -2.92 -15.63
C ILE A 23 -4.73 -3.57 -14.84
N THR A 24 -4.78 -3.39 -13.51
CA THR A 24 -5.90 -3.82 -12.68
C THR A 24 -7.13 -2.91 -12.79
N GLY A 25 -7.12 -1.93 -13.70
CA GLY A 25 -8.25 -1.05 -13.98
C GLY A 25 -8.43 0.11 -13.01
N LEU A 26 -7.51 0.32 -12.06
CA LEU A 26 -7.64 1.26 -10.93
C LEU A 26 -8.87 1.04 -10.05
N ASP A 27 -9.69 0.03 -10.34
CA ASP A 27 -10.86 -0.27 -9.56
C ASP A 27 -10.42 -0.90 -8.25
N PRO A 28 -10.70 -0.25 -7.11
CA PRO A 28 -10.45 -0.83 -5.82
C PRO A 28 -11.24 -2.13 -5.75
N LEU A 29 -10.58 -3.22 -5.38
CA LEU A 29 -11.26 -4.48 -5.22
C LEU A 29 -12.09 -4.39 -3.94
N PHE A 30 -13.38 -4.12 -4.12
CA PHE A 30 -14.38 -4.14 -3.06
C PHE A 30 -14.94 -5.54 -2.91
N THR A 31 -15.00 -6.00 -1.67
CA THR A 31 -15.81 -7.16 -1.29
C THR A 31 -16.99 -6.69 -0.46
N SER A 32 -17.97 -7.58 -0.24
CA SER A 32 -19.12 -7.30 0.65
C SER A 32 -18.68 -6.80 2.03
N ASP A 33 -17.52 -7.25 2.49
CA ASP A 33 -16.94 -6.90 3.77
C ASP A 33 -16.20 -5.55 3.77
N SER A 34 -15.75 -5.04 2.62
CA SER A 34 -15.05 -3.74 2.54
C SER A 34 -15.94 -2.59 3.02
N ALA A 35 -17.25 -2.68 2.78
CA ALA A 35 -18.23 -1.72 3.27
C ALA A 35 -18.32 -1.70 4.81
N ALA A 36 -18.20 -2.86 5.46
CA ALA A 36 -18.20 -2.97 6.91
C ALA A 36 -16.95 -2.30 7.50
N TYR A 37 -15.77 -2.45 6.90
CA TYR A 37 -14.56 -1.76 7.37
C TYR A 37 -14.63 -0.23 7.23
N LEU A 38 -15.23 0.26 6.14
CA LEU A 38 -15.47 1.69 5.95
C LEU A 38 -16.47 2.25 6.99
N LEU A 39 -17.53 1.50 7.29
CA LEU A 39 -18.50 1.85 8.32
C LEU A 39 -17.87 1.81 9.73
N ASN A 40 -17.14 0.74 10.06
CA ASN A 40 -16.42 0.61 11.33
C ASN A 40 -15.38 1.73 11.51
N ALA A 41 -14.64 2.10 10.46
CA ALA A 41 -13.71 3.22 10.50
C ALA A 41 -14.42 4.57 10.66
N ARG A 42 -15.65 4.69 10.15
CA ARG A 42 -16.49 5.88 10.33
C ARG A 42 -16.97 5.98 11.78
N GLU A 43 -17.52 4.90 12.31
CA GLU A 43 -18.17 4.82 13.61
C GLU A 43 -17.18 4.58 14.76
N LEU A 44 -15.92 4.28 14.44
CA LEU A 44 -14.88 3.84 15.38
C LEU A 44 -15.30 2.61 16.20
N GLU A 45 -16.20 1.80 15.63
CA GLU A 45 -16.60 0.54 16.22
C GLU A 45 -15.56 -0.54 15.86
N ILE A 46 -15.09 -1.25 16.89
CA ILE A 46 -14.13 -2.33 16.75
C ILE A 46 -14.91 -3.64 16.74
N PRO A 47 -15.21 -4.21 15.56
CA PRO A 47 -15.76 -5.55 15.46
C PRO A 47 -14.82 -6.56 16.13
N MET A 48 -15.34 -7.39 17.03
CA MET A 48 -14.55 -8.40 17.74
C MET A 48 -13.97 -9.46 16.79
N GLU A 49 -14.60 -9.68 15.64
CA GLU A 49 -14.26 -10.72 14.68
C GLU A 49 -13.33 -10.25 13.54
N ARG A 50 -12.92 -8.97 13.53
CA ARG A 50 -12.13 -8.42 12.41
C ARG A 50 -10.81 -7.79 12.86
N PRO A 51 -9.74 -7.89 12.05
CA PRO A 51 -8.50 -7.17 12.28
C PRO A 51 -8.73 -5.65 12.39
N ILE A 52 -8.46 -5.09 13.57
CA ILE A 52 -8.63 -3.66 13.85
C ILE A 52 -7.68 -2.76 13.04
N PHE A 53 -6.55 -3.31 12.61
CA PHE A 53 -5.46 -2.55 12.00
C PHE A 53 -5.91 -1.76 10.77
N TYR A 54 -6.80 -2.34 9.96
CA TYR A 54 -7.25 -1.69 8.72
C TYR A 54 -8.28 -0.58 8.99
N SER A 55 -9.24 -0.80 9.89
CA SER A 55 -10.16 0.25 10.34
C SER A 55 -9.44 1.41 11.02
N ALA A 56 -8.42 1.12 11.85
CA ALA A 56 -7.57 2.12 12.47
C ALA A 56 -6.75 2.90 11.43
N PHE A 57 -6.23 2.22 10.40
CA PHE A 57 -5.53 2.88 9.29
C PHE A 57 -6.45 3.84 8.52
N ILE A 58 -7.65 3.41 8.13
CA ILE A 58 -8.63 4.29 7.46
C ILE A 58 -9.03 5.46 8.37
N ALA A 59 -9.27 5.22 9.65
CA ALA A 59 -9.62 6.27 10.61
C ALA A 59 -8.49 7.29 10.78
N GLY A 60 -7.25 6.83 10.93
CA GLY A 60 -6.07 7.72 11.01
C GLY A 60 -5.85 8.50 9.72
N MET A 61 -6.05 7.88 8.55
CA MET A 61 -6.05 8.56 7.26
C MET A 61 -7.12 9.64 7.18
N ARG A 62 -8.32 9.37 7.71
CA ARG A 62 -9.39 10.37 7.79
C ARG A 62 -9.01 11.54 8.66
N GLU A 63 -8.50 11.31 9.86
CA GLU A 63 -8.07 12.37 10.76
C GLU A 63 -6.94 13.22 10.16
N LEU A 64 -5.96 12.57 9.52
CA LEU A 64 -4.83 13.24 8.90
C LEU A 64 -5.26 14.07 7.68
N SER A 65 -6.17 13.53 6.86
CA SER A 65 -6.69 14.23 5.69
C SER A 65 -7.70 15.30 6.04
N GLN A 66 -8.49 15.18 7.13
CA GLN A 66 -9.50 16.19 7.54
C GLN A 66 -8.93 17.60 7.74
N CYS A 67 -7.64 17.72 8.02
CA CYS A 67 -6.94 19.01 8.08
C CYS A 67 -6.74 19.68 6.71
N ILE A 68 -6.93 18.94 5.61
CA ILE A 68 -6.63 19.36 4.23
C ILE A 68 -7.85 19.15 3.31
N HIS A 69 -8.39 17.92 3.22
CA HIS A 69 -9.59 17.55 2.47
C HIS A 69 -10.14 16.17 2.90
N THR A 70 -11.34 15.81 2.46
CA THR A 70 -11.85 14.44 2.64
C THR A 70 -10.94 13.45 1.90
N PRO A 71 -10.45 12.38 2.55
CA PRO A 71 -9.55 11.43 1.90
C PRO A 71 -10.27 10.74 0.75
N GLN A 72 -9.62 10.72 -0.41
CA GLN A 72 -10.11 9.97 -1.57
C GLN A 72 -9.53 8.56 -1.53
N LEU A 73 -10.28 7.60 -2.07
CA LEU A 73 -9.93 6.20 -1.92
C LEU A 73 -8.60 5.82 -2.58
N PHE A 74 -8.23 6.51 -3.67
CA PHE A 74 -6.91 6.35 -4.29
C PHE A 74 -5.75 6.82 -3.39
N GLU A 75 -5.99 7.71 -2.43
CA GLU A 75 -4.96 8.18 -1.50
C GLU A 75 -4.66 7.12 -0.46
N ILE A 76 -5.71 6.43 -0.01
CA ILE A 76 -5.60 5.25 0.86
C ILE A 76 -4.79 4.17 0.14
N LEU A 77 -5.13 3.87 -1.12
CA LEU A 77 -4.38 2.90 -1.93
C LEU A 77 -2.94 3.36 -2.22
N GLY A 78 -2.74 4.65 -2.49
CA GLY A 78 -1.41 5.22 -2.76
C GLY A 78 -0.49 5.13 -1.54
N ILE A 79 -1.01 5.37 -0.35
CA ILE A 79 -0.26 5.24 0.90
C ILE A 79 -0.01 3.77 1.23
N GLN A 80 -0.97 2.89 1.02
CA GLN A 80 -0.78 1.44 1.15
C GLN A 80 0.34 0.96 0.22
N LEU A 81 0.31 1.36 -1.04
CA LEU A 81 1.37 1.05 -2.02
C LEU A 81 2.73 1.61 -1.59
N LEU A 82 2.78 2.84 -1.07
CA LEU A 82 4.00 3.46 -0.58
C LEU A 82 4.60 2.68 0.61
N LEU A 83 3.77 2.32 1.59
CA LEU A 83 4.19 1.59 2.78
C LEU A 83 4.68 0.18 2.42
N VAL A 84 3.97 -0.53 1.53
CA VAL A 84 4.40 -1.84 1.01
C VAL A 84 5.74 -1.71 0.29
N SER A 85 5.88 -0.71 -0.59
CA SER A 85 7.13 -0.46 -1.33
C SER A 85 8.31 -0.16 -0.40
N LEU A 86 8.07 0.64 0.64
CA LEU A 86 9.05 0.95 1.67
C LEU A 86 9.45 -0.32 2.43
N GLY A 87 8.48 -1.12 2.88
CA GLY A 87 8.70 -2.39 3.58
C GLY A 87 9.55 -3.37 2.77
N ILE A 88 9.20 -3.57 1.50
CA ILE A 88 9.98 -4.42 0.57
C ILE A 88 11.40 -3.87 0.40
N CYS A 89 11.56 -2.55 0.20
CA CYS A 89 12.87 -1.93 0.05
C CYS A 89 13.73 -2.12 1.31
N LEU A 90 13.16 -1.88 2.49
CA LEU A 90 13.84 -2.07 3.77
C LEU A 90 14.26 -3.53 3.98
N PHE A 91 13.35 -4.47 3.70
CA PHE A 91 13.63 -5.90 3.78
C PHE A 91 14.78 -6.31 2.86
N ILE A 92 14.72 -5.94 1.58
CA ILE A 92 15.78 -6.29 0.62
C ILE A 92 17.11 -5.63 1.00
N ARG A 93 17.10 -4.36 1.42
CA ARG A 93 18.32 -3.67 1.86
C ARG A 93 18.90 -4.27 3.14
N ARG A 94 18.06 -4.84 4.01
CA ARG A 94 18.51 -5.54 5.21
C ARG A 94 19.13 -6.90 4.89
N CYS A 95 18.51 -7.68 4.01
CA CYS A 95 18.97 -9.02 3.63
C CYS A 95 20.12 -8.99 2.60
N PHE A 96 20.12 -8.01 1.70
CA PHE A 96 21.05 -7.86 0.59
C PHE A 96 21.61 -6.43 0.52
N PRO A 97 22.43 -6.00 1.50
CA PRO A 97 22.86 -4.60 1.64
C PRO A 97 23.64 -4.08 0.42
N ASN A 98 24.39 -4.95 -0.25
CA ASN A 98 25.21 -4.62 -1.41
C ASN A 98 24.49 -4.83 -2.75
N MET A 99 23.18 -5.11 -2.75
CA MET A 99 22.42 -5.32 -3.97
C MET A 99 22.45 -4.05 -4.86
N PRO A 100 22.85 -4.18 -6.14
CA PRO A 100 22.84 -3.05 -7.06
C PRO A 100 21.41 -2.55 -7.29
N LEU A 101 21.27 -1.25 -7.56
CA LEU A 101 19.96 -0.62 -7.75
C LEU A 101 19.14 -1.27 -8.86
N PHE A 102 19.79 -1.64 -9.97
CA PHE A 102 19.13 -2.28 -11.11
C PHE A 102 18.48 -3.62 -10.71
N PHE A 103 19.13 -4.42 -9.85
CA PHE A 103 18.52 -5.66 -9.34
C PHE A 103 17.33 -5.36 -8.43
N LEU A 104 17.41 -4.33 -7.59
CA LEU A 104 16.28 -3.93 -6.75
C LEU A 104 15.06 -3.52 -7.60
N VAL A 105 15.28 -2.73 -8.65
CA VAL A 105 14.23 -2.40 -9.63
C VAL A 105 13.70 -3.66 -10.31
N GLY A 106 14.59 -4.58 -10.71
CA GLY A 106 14.21 -5.88 -11.25
C GLY A 106 13.33 -6.70 -10.31
N VAL A 107 13.60 -6.67 -8.99
CA VAL A 107 12.76 -7.32 -7.98
C VAL A 107 11.38 -6.68 -7.93
N PHE A 108 11.28 -5.34 -7.95
CA PHE A 108 9.98 -4.66 -7.98
C PHE A 108 9.17 -4.98 -9.23
N ILE A 109 9.81 -5.00 -10.40
CA ILE A 109 9.16 -5.42 -11.65
C ILE A 109 8.71 -6.87 -11.54
N PHE A 110 9.59 -7.79 -11.12
CA PHE A 110 9.27 -9.20 -10.96
C PHE A 110 8.09 -9.40 -10.00
N MET A 111 8.13 -8.77 -8.83
CA MET A 111 7.03 -8.78 -7.86
C MET A 111 5.75 -8.19 -8.45
N GLY A 112 5.88 -7.13 -9.24
CA GLY A 112 4.76 -6.46 -9.87
C GLY A 112 4.07 -7.22 -11.00
N PHE A 113 4.69 -8.25 -11.57
CA PHE A 113 4.07 -9.04 -12.65
C PHE A 113 3.89 -10.51 -12.28
N LEU A 114 4.74 -11.03 -11.40
CA LEU A 114 4.88 -12.46 -11.10
C LEU A 114 4.64 -12.78 -9.62
N SER A 115 4.02 -11.86 -8.87
CA SER A 115 3.54 -12.13 -7.51
C SER A 115 2.08 -11.70 -7.36
N PRO A 116 1.42 -12.04 -6.24
CA PRO A 116 0.08 -11.55 -5.92
C PRO A 116 0.00 -10.06 -5.54
N LEU A 117 1.13 -9.35 -5.42
CA LEU A 117 1.17 -7.93 -5.03
C LEU A 117 0.26 -7.01 -5.87
N PRO A 118 0.21 -7.12 -7.21
CA PRO A 118 -0.74 -6.39 -8.07
C PRO A 118 -2.19 -6.52 -7.65
N TRP A 119 -2.54 -7.68 -7.11
CA TRP A 119 -3.91 -8.00 -6.75
C TRP A 119 -4.20 -7.65 -5.29
N PHE A 120 -3.20 -7.76 -4.40
CA PHE A 120 -3.27 -7.43 -2.98
C PHE A 120 -3.31 -5.93 -2.69
N ILE A 121 -2.51 -5.14 -3.40
CA ILE A 121 -2.38 -3.69 -3.17
C ILE A 121 -3.68 -2.91 -3.44
N PRO A 122 -4.43 -3.16 -4.54
CA PRO A 122 -5.70 -2.47 -4.79
C PRO A 122 -6.84 -2.98 -3.91
N GLN A 123 -6.63 -3.99 -3.06
CA GLN A 123 -7.65 -4.42 -2.11
C GLN A 123 -7.74 -3.40 -1.00
N LEU A 124 -8.96 -2.90 -0.81
CA LEU A 124 -9.33 -2.20 0.40
C LEU A 124 -9.43 -3.17 1.60
N MET A 125 -9.23 -4.47 1.40
CA MET A 125 -9.44 -5.52 2.38
C MET A 125 -8.56 -6.72 2.00
N PRO A 126 -7.31 -6.80 2.49
CA PRO A 126 -6.44 -7.94 2.21
C PRO A 126 -6.70 -9.19 3.06
N ASP A 127 -7.67 -9.18 3.97
CA ASP A 127 -8.04 -10.23 4.92
C ASP A 127 -8.76 -11.45 4.30
N ILE A 128 -8.82 -11.55 2.96
CA ILE A 128 -9.38 -12.71 2.24
C ILE A 128 -8.31 -13.79 1.96
N PHE A 129 -7.05 -13.58 2.39
CA PHE A 129 -5.96 -14.57 2.23
C PHE A 129 -5.12 -14.76 3.50
#